data_AF-A0A359LRW9-F1
#
_entry.id   AF-A0A359LRW9-F1
#
_cell.length_a   1.000
_cell.length_b   1.000
_cell.length_c   1.000
_cell.angle_alpha   90.00
_cell.angle_beta   90.00
_cell.angle_gamma   90.00
#
_symmetry.space_group_name_H-M   'P 1'
#
loop_
_entity.id
_entity.type
_entity.pdbx_description
1 polymer ?
#
loop_
_entity_poly.entity_id
_entity_poly.type
_entity_poly.pdbx_seq_one_letter_code
_entity_poly.pdbx_strand_id
1 'polypeptide(L)'
;SMRVYRWGLEGGRPAEGRVGVAPEWFYKGTGAVLRGHLDPLEIPVFGEDGGEEAELAGVYWIDPSGTPRRLGMAQGNEFSDHRFEKRNYLYLAGSKLRTCSIGPELVLAPKFVSVPGRVAIERGGATLWSREIRSGEEAMCHSLANLEHHHFKFPLHRRPGDVHIHFYGADALSCSEGIVLEDGDTMTVSFEGFGRPLRNVVRKEAGADNLVRVAAL
;
A
#
# COMPACT_ATOMS: atom_id res chain seq x y z
N SER A 1 13.99 -4.41 1.57
CA SER A 1 15.43 -4.82 1.46
C SER A 1 15.65 -5.96 0.45
N MET A 2 16.64 -5.89 -0.46
CA MET A 2 16.94 -6.96 -1.44
C MET A 2 17.16 -8.34 -0.83
N ARG A 3 17.65 -8.41 0.41
CA ARG A 3 17.82 -9.68 1.13
C ARG A 3 16.49 -10.33 1.49
N VAL A 4 15.52 -9.54 1.96
CA VAL A 4 14.19 -10.05 2.33
C VAL A 4 13.43 -10.49 1.09
N TYR A 5 13.54 -9.75 -0.02
CA TYR A 5 12.97 -10.16 -1.30
C TYR A 5 13.50 -11.53 -1.78
N ARG A 6 14.83 -11.76 -1.67
CA ARG A 6 15.43 -13.07 -2.01
C ARG A 6 14.90 -14.20 -1.13
N TRP A 7 14.76 -13.97 0.18
CA TRP A 7 14.13 -14.96 1.05
C TRP A 7 12.71 -15.27 0.62
N GLY A 8 11.92 -14.26 0.24
CA GLY A 8 10.60 -14.46 -0.35
C GLY A 8 10.63 -15.40 -1.54
N LEU A 9 11.54 -15.20 -2.49
CA LEU A 9 11.69 -16.11 -3.65
C LEU A 9 12.05 -17.55 -3.24
N GLU A 10 12.90 -17.71 -2.23
CA GLU A 10 13.40 -19.01 -1.77
C GLU A 10 12.38 -19.79 -0.91
N GLY A 11 11.55 -19.10 -0.12
CA GLY A 11 10.71 -19.75 0.89
C GLY A 11 9.40 -19.04 1.21
N GLY A 12 9.00 -18.04 0.43
CA GLY A 12 7.76 -17.28 0.62
C GLY A 12 6.51 -18.00 0.11
N ARG A 13 6.68 -19.07 -0.66
CA ARG A 13 5.60 -19.88 -1.27
C ARG A 13 5.65 -21.33 -0.75
N PRO A 14 5.37 -21.56 0.54
CA PRO A 14 5.42 -22.90 1.11
C PRO A 14 4.28 -23.78 0.56
N ALA A 15 4.40 -25.10 0.74
CA ALA A 15 3.29 -26.03 0.48
C ALA A 15 2.06 -25.72 1.37
N GLU A 16 0.88 -26.17 0.95
CA GLU A 16 -0.37 -25.93 1.68
C GLU A 16 -0.26 -26.37 3.16
N GLY A 17 -0.77 -25.54 4.07
CA GLY A 17 -0.72 -25.77 5.51
C GLY A 17 0.65 -25.57 6.16
N ARG A 18 1.69 -25.15 5.41
CA ARG A 18 3.03 -24.87 5.94
C ARG A 18 3.27 -23.36 6.05
N VAL A 19 4.06 -22.97 7.05
CA VAL A 19 4.50 -21.58 7.24
C VAL A 19 5.78 -21.36 6.43
N GLY A 20 5.80 -20.30 5.62
CA GLY A 20 6.95 -19.89 4.84
C GLY A 20 7.83 -18.89 5.60
N VAL A 21 8.77 -18.27 4.89
CA VAL A 21 9.57 -17.19 5.46
C VAL A 21 8.74 -15.92 5.62
N ALA A 22 9.12 -15.09 6.60
CA ALA A 22 8.43 -13.84 6.87
C ALA A 22 8.68 -12.80 5.77
N PRO A 23 7.63 -12.10 5.30
CA PRO A 23 7.80 -10.95 4.41
C PRO A 23 8.32 -9.74 5.18
N GLU A 24 8.78 -8.74 4.43
CA GLU A 24 8.89 -7.36 4.93
C GLU A 24 7.47 -6.83 5.17
N TRP A 25 7.22 -6.20 6.32
CA TRP A 25 5.95 -5.56 6.60
C TRP A 25 6.18 -4.32 7.48
N PHE A 26 5.25 -3.38 7.40
CA PHE A 26 5.25 -2.15 8.19
C PHE A 26 3.81 -1.77 8.53
N TYR A 27 3.66 -0.87 9.52
CA TYR A 27 2.37 -0.32 9.90
C TYR A 27 2.17 1.05 9.25
N LYS A 28 1.11 1.18 8.45
CA LYS A 28 0.78 2.42 7.73
C LYS A 28 0.18 3.49 8.65
N GLY A 29 -0.68 3.08 9.57
CA GLY A 29 -1.51 3.97 10.37
C GLY A 29 -2.87 3.35 10.69
N THR A 30 -3.69 4.11 11.40
CA THR A 30 -5.07 3.72 11.69
C THR A 30 -5.98 4.08 10.51
N GLY A 31 -7.28 3.76 10.61
CA GLY A 31 -8.27 4.23 9.62
C GLY A 31 -8.30 5.75 9.38
N ALA A 32 -7.69 6.56 10.26
CA ALA A 32 -7.59 8.01 10.08
C ALA A 32 -6.73 8.43 8.87
N VAL A 33 -5.80 7.59 8.42
CA VAL A 33 -4.95 7.89 7.24
C VAL A 33 -5.56 7.38 5.93
N LEU A 34 -6.66 6.62 6.01
CA LEU A 34 -7.31 6.05 4.82
C LEU A 34 -8.09 7.13 4.07
N ARG A 35 -8.08 7.04 2.75
CA ARG A 35 -8.77 7.90 1.80
C ARG A 35 -9.55 7.05 0.80
N GLY A 36 -10.65 7.60 0.31
CA GLY A 36 -11.44 6.99 -0.75
C GLY A 36 -10.96 7.38 -2.15
N HIS A 37 -11.75 6.99 -3.13
CA HIS A 37 -11.64 7.47 -4.49
C HIS A 37 -11.92 9.00 -4.54
N LEU A 38 -11.11 9.73 -5.30
CA LEU A 38 -11.12 11.20 -5.48
C LEU A 38 -10.70 12.04 -4.27
N ASP A 39 -10.55 11.43 -3.10
CA ASP A 39 -9.96 12.11 -1.95
C ASP A 39 -8.48 12.48 -2.25
N PRO A 40 -7.98 13.59 -1.69
CA PRO A 40 -6.58 13.97 -1.88
C PRO A 40 -5.63 13.04 -1.11
N LEU A 41 -4.45 12.82 -1.68
CA LEU A 41 -3.30 12.25 -0.98
C LEU A 41 -2.30 13.36 -0.68
N GLU A 42 -1.96 13.50 0.60
CA GLU A 42 -1.29 14.69 1.13
C GLU A 42 0.23 14.45 1.24
N ILE A 43 1.01 15.41 0.73
CA ILE A 43 2.44 15.54 0.99
C ILE A 43 2.59 16.61 2.08
N PRO A 44 2.91 16.23 3.34
CA PRO A 44 3.01 17.18 4.44
C PRO A 44 4.21 18.11 4.27
N VAL A 45 4.25 19.23 5.00
CA VAL A 45 5.32 20.25 4.89
C VAL A 45 6.74 19.71 5.13
N PHE A 46 6.88 18.67 5.97
CA PHE A 46 8.16 18.01 6.25
C PHE A 46 8.45 16.84 5.29
N GLY A 47 7.48 16.45 4.47
CA GLY A 47 7.61 15.37 3.50
C GLY A 47 8.56 15.75 2.38
N GLU A 48 9.47 14.86 2.04
CA GLU A 48 10.43 15.07 0.96
C GLU A 48 9.87 14.61 -0.40
N ASP A 49 8.87 13.74 -0.34
CA ASP A 49 8.21 13.06 -1.45
C ASP A 49 6.81 12.56 -1.01
N GLY A 50 6.01 12.20 -2.00
CA GLY A 50 4.85 11.34 -1.87
C GLY A 50 4.70 10.58 -3.18
N GLY A 51 5.30 9.40 -3.27
CA GLY A 51 5.23 8.53 -4.43
C GLY A 51 4.09 7.53 -4.31
N GLU A 52 3.52 7.17 -5.45
CA GLU A 52 2.51 6.12 -5.55
C GLU A 52 3.13 4.73 -5.43
N GLU A 53 2.43 3.84 -4.72
CA GLU A 53 2.68 2.41 -4.76
C GLU A 53 1.34 1.75 -5.11
N ALA A 54 1.17 1.43 -6.39
CA ALA A 54 -0.06 0.88 -6.93
C ALA A 54 -0.18 -0.61 -6.60
N GLU A 55 -1.22 -0.98 -5.85
CA GLU A 55 -1.34 -2.31 -5.28
C GLU A 55 -2.78 -2.84 -5.26
N LEU A 56 -2.91 -4.16 -5.05
CA LEU A 56 -4.13 -4.75 -4.53
C LEU A 56 -4.00 -4.91 -3.01
N ALA A 57 -5.08 -4.61 -2.30
CA ALA A 57 -5.16 -4.72 -0.86
C ALA A 57 -6.31 -5.63 -0.44
N GLY A 58 -6.04 -6.57 0.47
CA GLY A 58 -7.09 -7.34 1.13
C GLY A 58 -7.79 -6.53 2.21
N VAL A 59 -9.11 -6.69 2.30
CA VAL A 59 -9.92 -6.09 3.37
C VAL A 59 -10.44 -7.23 4.26
N TYR A 60 -10.17 -7.12 5.54
CA TYR A 60 -10.45 -8.16 6.52
C TYR A 60 -11.24 -7.60 7.70
N TRP A 61 -12.08 -8.45 8.28
CA TRP A 61 -12.73 -8.21 9.55
C TRP A 61 -12.36 -9.32 10.52
N ILE A 62 -12.06 -8.96 11.77
CA ILE A 62 -11.86 -9.93 12.83
C ILE A 62 -13.21 -10.22 13.48
N ASP A 63 -13.68 -11.45 13.32
CA ASP A 63 -14.98 -11.87 13.84
C ASP A 63 -15.03 -11.90 15.38
N PRO A 64 -16.20 -12.07 16.01
CA PRO A 64 -16.34 -12.09 17.47
C PRO A 64 -15.50 -13.16 18.18
N SER A 65 -15.02 -14.19 17.48
CA SER A 65 -14.14 -15.24 18.02
C SER A 65 -12.65 -14.89 17.93
N GLY A 66 -12.31 -13.75 17.33
CA GLY A 66 -10.92 -13.39 17.04
C GLY A 66 -10.37 -14.04 15.77
N THR A 67 -11.25 -14.57 14.90
CA THR A 67 -10.85 -15.21 13.65
C THR A 67 -10.84 -14.19 12.51
N PRO A 68 -9.72 -14.02 11.77
CA PRO A 68 -9.70 -13.17 10.59
C PRO A 68 -10.60 -13.70 9.48
N ARG A 69 -11.42 -12.82 8.89
CA ARG A 69 -12.27 -13.09 7.73
C ARG A 69 -11.93 -12.10 6.63
N ARG A 70 -11.50 -12.59 5.47
CA ARG A 70 -11.34 -11.74 4.29
C ARG A 70 -12.72 -11.40 3.72
N LEU A 71 -13.06 -10.13 3.68
CA LEU A 71 -14.30 -9.62 3.09
C LEU A 71 -14.18 -9.53 1.57
N GLY A 72 -12.99 -9.19 1.08
CA GLY A 72 -12.71 -9.01 -0.33
C GLY A 72 -11.34 -8.37 -0.54
N MET A 73 -11.13 -7.84 -1.74
CA MET A 73 -9.96 -7.06 -2.09
C MET A 73 -10.37 -5.81 -2.88
N ALA A 74 -9.57 -4.75 -2.75
CA ALA A 74 -9.72 -3.53 -3.52
C ALA A 74 -8.36 -3.13 -4.09
N GLN A 75 -8.37 -2.43 -5.21
CA GLN A 75 -7.17 -1.73 -5.65
C GLN A 75 -6.89 -0.53 -4.73
N GLY A 76 -5.62 -0.16 -4.62
CA GLY A 76 -5.15 0.83 -3.67
C GLY A 76 -3.89 1.56 -4.12
N ASN A 77 -3.63 2.67 -3.44
CA ASN A 77 -2.41 3.44 -3.57
C ASN A 77 -1.79 3.60 -2.17
N GLU A 78 -0.68 2.90 -1.93
CA GLU A 78 0.12 3.00 -0.73
C GLU A 78 1.11 4.17 -0.90
N PHE A 79 0.76 5.35 -0.41
CA PHE A 79 1.50 6.58 -0.73
C PHE A 79 2.71 6.76 0.18
N SER A 80 3.91 7.00 -0.33
CA SER A 80 5.13 6.86 0.46
C SER A 80 6.17 7.95 0.23
N ASP A 81 6.96 8.27 1.27
CA ASP A 81 8.08 9.21 1.13
C ASP A 81 9.38 8.47 0.78
N HIS A 82 9.53 8.13 -0.50
CA HIS A 82 10.66 7.32 -0.98
C HIS A 82 12.01 8.04 -0.83
N ARG A 83 12.02 9.37 -0.91
CA ARG A 83 13.24 10.16 -0.71
C ARG A 83 13.73 10.08 0.73
N PHE A 84 12.83 10.23 1.70
CA PHE A 84 13.17 10.04 3.11
C PHE A 84 13.66 8.61 3.38
N GLU A 85 12.96 7.59 2.85
CA GLU A 85 13.34 6.19 3.01
C GLU A 85 14.73 5.86 2.45
N LYS A 86 15.05 6.35 1.24
CA LYS A 86 16.33 6.07 0.57
C LYS A 86 17.55 6.54 1.35
N ARG A 87 17.40 7.52 2.26
CA ARG A 87 18.51 8.00 3.10
C ARG A 87 19.01 6.92 4.05
N ASN A 88 18.12 6.09 4.58
CA ASN A 88 18.48 5.03 5.52
C ASN A 88 17.36 3.98 5.62
N TYR A 89 17.70 2.70 5.60
CA TYR A 89 16.72 1.63 5.74
C TYR A 89 15.90 1.69 7.04
N LEU A 90 16.41 2.33 8.10
CA LEU A 90 15.69 2.56 9.36
C LEU A 90 14.57 3.60 9.25
N TYR A 91 14.52 4.36 8.13
CA TYR A 91 13.51 5.38 7.88
C TYR A 91 12.25 4.84 7.21
N LEU A 92 12.19 3.54 6.90
CA LEU A 92 11.00 2.88 6.35
C LEU A 92 9.74 3.17 7.20
N ALA A 93 9.81 3.01 8.52
CA ALA A 93 8.62 3.24 9.35
C ALA A 93 8.09 4.68 9.21
N GLY A 94 8.98 5.68 9.15
CA GLY A 94 8.59 7.08 9.02
C GLY A 94 8.16 7.49 7.61
N SER A 95 8.73 6.86 6.56
CA SER A 95 8.34 7.11 5.17
C SER A 95 6.92 6.63 4.87
N LYS A 96 6.50 5.56 5.56
CA LYS A 96 5.19 4.94 5.37
C LYS A 96 4.06 5.61 6.18
N LEU A 97 4.35 6.45 7.17
CA LEU A 97 3.34 7.23 7.90
C LEU A 97 2.80 8.39 7.04
N ARG A 98 1.97 8.06 6.06
CA ARG A 98 1.32 8.95 5.09
C ARG A 98 -0.13 8.47 4.86
N THR A 99 -0.93 9.27 4.17
CA THR A 99 -2.25 8.83 3.72
C THR A 99 -2.13 7.63 2.76
N CYS A 100 -3.16 6.81 2.64
CA CYS A 100 -3.29 5.83 1.56
C CYS A 100 -4.73 5.78 1.07
N SER A 101 -4.96 5.23 -0.12
CA SER A 101 -6.30 5.09 -0.65
C SER A 101 -6.63 3.67 -1.10
N ILE A 102 -7.91 3.32 -1.05
CA ILE A 102 -8.46 2.09 -1.61
C ILE A 102 -9.79 2.36 -2.32
N GLY A 103 -10.23 1.41 -3.14
CA GLY A 103 -11.52 1.45 -3.82
C GLY A 103 -11.37 1.80 -5.31
N PRO A 104 -12.39 2.34 -5.99
CA PRO A 104 -13.70 2.71 -5.46
C PRO A 104 -14.56 1.50 -5.07
N GLU A 105 -14.20 0.30 -5.52
CA GLU A 105 -15.01 -0.91 -5.36
C GLU A 105 -14.28 -1.98 -4.55
N LEU A 106 -15.05 -2.72 -3.73
CA LEU A 106 -14.60 -3.91 -3.03
C LEU A 106 -15.07 -5.15 -3.80
N VAL A 107 -14.12 -5.94 -4.28
CA VAL A 107 -14.41 -7.21 -4.95
C VAL A 107 -14.42 -8.32 -3.92
N LEU A 108 -15.57 -8.97 -3.71
CA LEU A 108 -15.76 -9.96 -2.63
C LEU A 108 -15.06 -11.29 -2.90
N ALA A 109 -15.05 -11.75 -4.16
CA ALA A 109 -14.46 -13.02 -4.57
C ALA A 109 -13.55 -12.84 -5.80
N PRO A 110 -12.43 -12.11 -5.66
CA PRO A 110 -11.54 -11.82 -6.78
C PRO A 110 -10.81 -13.09 -7.23
N LYS A 111 -10.58 -13.21 -8.54
CA LYS A 111 -9.60 -14.15 -9.07
C LYS A 111 -8.21 -13.53 -8.91
N PHE A 112 -7.45 -13.97 -7.90
CA PHE A 112 -6.17 -13.36 -7.53
C PHE A 112 -4.97 -14.24 -7.90
N VAL A 113 -4.90 -14.67 -9.16
CA VAL A 113 -3.79 -15.52 -9.67
C VAL A 113 -2.81 -14.66 -10.46
N SER A 114 -3.28 -14.07 -11.56
CA SER A 114 -2.54 -13.12 -12.37
C SER A 114 -3.48 -11.96 -12.66
N VAL A 115 -3.10 -10.77 -12.22
CA VAL A 115 -3.94 -9.57 -12.33
C VAL A 115 -3.13 -8.46 -12.99
N PRO A 116 -3.27 -8.28 -14.31
CA PRO A 116 -2.68 -7.15 -15.01
C PRO A 116 -3.30 -5.84 -14.52
N GLY A 117 -2.50 -4.77 -14.56
CA GLY A 117 -2.93 -3.45 -14.18
C GLY A 117 -2.12 -2.36 -14.85
N ARG A 118 -2.50 -1.12 -14.55
CA ARG A 118 -1.82 0.09 -15.01
C ARG A 118 -1.85 1.15 -13.93
N VAL A 119 -0.72 1.83 -13.77
CA VAL A 119 -0.60 3.07 -13.01
C VAL A 119 -0.26 4.23 -13.95
N ALA A 120 -0.83 5.40 -13.71
CA ALA A 120 -0.57 6.60 -14.48
C ALA A 120 -0.60 7.86 -13.61
N ILE A 121 0.21 8.85 -13.99
CA ILE A 121 0.24 10.18 -13.40
C ILE A 121 -0.13 11.17 -14.49
N GLU A 122 -1.08 12.04 -14.21
CA GLU A 122 -1.55 13.12 -15.08
C GLU A 122 -1.20 14.47 -14.47
N ARG A 123 -0.66 15.39 -15.28
CA ARG A 123 -0.38 16.78 -14.90
C ARG A 123 -1.00 17.72 -15.92
N GLY A 124 -1.82 18.66 -15.47
CA GLY A 124 -2.50 19.61 -16.37
C GLY A 124 -3.37 18.92 -17.44
N GLY A 125 -3.91 17.74 -17.14
CA GLY A 125 -4.73 16.95 -18.07
C GLY A 125 -3.96 16.11 -19.10
N ALA A 126 -2.63 16.12 -19.07
CA ALA A 126 -1.80 15.26 -19.93
C ALA A 126 -1.14 14.15 -19.11
N THR A 127 -0.98 12.95 -19.69
CA THR A 127 -0.21 11.86 -19.07
C THR A 127 1.25 12.28 -18.96
N LEU A 128 1.73 12.46 -17.73
CA LEU A 128 3.13 12.71 -17.42
C LEU A 128 3.94 11.41 -17.42
N TRP A 129 3.36 10.34 -16.88
CA TRP A 129 4.01 9.04 -16.75
C TRP A 129 2.97 7.92 -16.68
N SER A 130 3.34 6.72 -17.15
CA SER A 130 2.53 5.51 -16.98
C SER A 130 3.37 4.23 -17.11
N ARG A 131 2.94 3.20 -16.38
CA ARG A 131 3.47 1.83 -16.47
C ARG A 131 2.34 0.81 -16.42
N GLU A 132 2.53 -0.27 -17.18
CA GLU A 132 1.86 -1.53 -16.92
C GLU A 132 2.46 -2.15 -15.65
N ILE A 133 1.60 -2.73 -14.83
CA ILE A 133 1.96 -3.35 -13.55
C ILE A 133 1.25 -4.70 -13.43
N ARG A 134 1.75 -5.56 -12.55
CA ARG A 134 1.17 -6.89 -12.30
C ARG A 134 0.97 -7.11 -10.82
N SER A 135 -0.12 -7.77 -10.48
CA SER A 135 -0.40 -8.30 -9.14
C SER A 135 -0.97 -9.72 -9.24
N GLY A 136 -1.39 -10.29 -8.13
CA GLY A 136 -1.80 -11.69 -8.01
C GLY A 136 -0.68 -12.61 -7.58
N GLU A 137 -1.05 -13.83 -7.16
CA GLU A 137 -0.08 -14.78 -6.62
C GLU A 137 1.07 -15.11 -7.58
N GLU A 138 0.90 -15.08 -8.90
CA GLU A 138 2.00 -15.34 -9.85
C GLU A 138 3.04 -14.22 -9.90
N ALA A 139 2.65 -12.98 -9.58
CA ALA A 139 3.54 -11.83 -9.59
C ALA A 139 4.27 -11.63 -8.24
N MET A 140 3.86 -12.33 -7.18
CA MET A 140 4.37 -12.13 -5.82
C MET A 140 5.37 -13.21 -5.40
N CYS A 141 6.40 -12.81 -4.65
CA CYS A 141 7.35 -13.75 -4.06
C CYS A 141 6.80 -14.50 -2.84
N HIS A 142 5.70 -14.03 -2.24
CA HIS A 142 4.98 -14.75 -1.19
C HIS A 142 3.62 -15.22 -1.69
N SER A 143 3.17 -16.40 -1.23
CA SER A 143 1.77 -16.78 -1.41
C SER A 143 0.87 -15.91 -0.52
N LEU A 144 -0.37 -15.71 -0.94
CA LEU A 144 -1.33 -14.91 -0.19
C LEU A 144 -1.55 -15.48 1.22
N ALA A 145 -1.69 -16.80 1.33
CA ALA A 145 -1.83 -17.48 2.61
C ALA A 145 -0.63 -17.24 3.54
N ASN A 146 0.59 -17.13 2.99
CA ASN A 146 1.78 -16.81 3.77
C ASN A 146 1.75 -15.35 4.27
N LEU A 147 1.39 -14.39 3.40
CA LEU A 147 1.21 -12.99 3.81
C LEU A 147 0.16 -12.85 4.91
N GLU A 148 -1.00 -13.49 4.75
CA GLU A 148 -2.09 -13.50 5.73
C GLU A 148 -1.65 -14.15 7.06
N HIS A 149 -0.94 -15.28 7.02
CA HIS A 149 -0.39 -15.91 8.23
C HIS A 149 0.56 -14.95 8.97
N HIS A 150 1.52 -14.36 8.26
CA HIS A 150 2.51 -13.49 8.89
C HIS A 150 1.90 -12.20 9.44
N HIS A 151 0.79 -11.73 8.88
CA HIS A 151 0.03 -10.61 9.42
C HIS A 151 -0.79 -11.01 10.65
N PHE A 152 -1.54 -12.11 10.61
CA PHE A 152 -2.50 -12.47 11.66
C PHE A 152 -1.98 -13.42 12.74
N LYS A 153 -0.75 -13.94 12.63
CA LYS A 153 -0.12 -14.75 13.70
C LYS A 153 0.03 -13.97 15.01
N PHE A 154 0.10 -12.64 14.94
CA PHE A 154 0.16 -11.78 16.10
C PHE A 154 -1.23 -11.62 16.74
N PRO A 155 -1.42 -11.96 18.04
CA PRO A 155 -2.71 -11.79 18.71
C PRO A 155 -3.26 -10.35 18.66
N LEU A 156 -2.37 -9.34 18.59
CA LEU A 156 -2.75 -7.93 18.47
C LEU A 156 -3.53 -7.62 17.19
N HIS A 157 -3.31 -8.37 16.11
CA HIS A 157 -4.03 -8.21 14.83
C HIS A 157 -5.31 -9.06 14.76
N ARG A 158 -5.72 -9.66 15.89
CA ARG A 158 -6.88 -10.55 15.99
C ARG A 158 -7.83 -10.12 17.09
N ARG A 159 -7.94 -8.81 17.33
CA ARG A 159 -8.91 -8.25 18.27
C ARG A 159 -10.29 -8.26 17.63
N PRO A 160 -11.32 -8.86 18.27
CA PRO A 160 -12.68 -8.88 17.74
C PRO A 160 -13.18 -7.48 17.37
N GLY A 161 -13.75 -7.35 16.17
CA GLY A 161 -14.29 -6.08 15.66
C GLY A 161 -13.31 -5.24 14.83
N ASP A 162 -12.00 -5.51 14.90
CA ASP A 162 -11.02 -4.78 14.11
C ASP A 162 -11.21 -5.05 12.60
N VAL A 163 -10.94 -4.02 11.80
CA VAL A 163 -10.88 -4.10 10.34
C VAL A 163 -9.45 -3.84 9.90
N HIS A 164 -8.92 -4.71 9.05
CA HIS A 164 -7.57 -4.59 8.50
C HIS A 164 -7.62 -4.37 7.00
N ILE A 165 -6.73 -3.50 6.52
CA ILE A 165 -6.38 -3.37 5.11
C ILE A 165 -4.93 -3.81 4.99
N HIS A 166 -4.66 -4.78 4.12
CA HIS A 166 -3.34 -5.34 3.91
C HIS A 166 -2.95 -5.20 2.44
N PHE A 167 -2.05 -4.26 2.19
CA PHE A 167 -1.37 -3.99 0.92
C PHE A 167 -0.34 -5.10 0.64
N TYR A 168 -0.30 -5.64 -0.58
CA TYR A 168 0.47 -6.84 -0.92
C TYR A 168 1.82 -6.57 -1.63
N GLY A 169 2.19 -5.32 -1.83
CA GLY A 169 3.39 -4.87 -2.52
C GLY A 169 3.11 -4.36 -3.93
N ALA A 170 3.86 -3.33 -4.32
CA ALA A 170 3.83 -2.71 -5.64
C ALA A 170 4.89 -3.28 -6.61
N ASP A 171 4.59 -3.20 -7.91
CA ASP A 171 5.44 -3.67 -9.01
C ASP A 171 6.31 -2.55 -9.61
N ALA A 172 5.82 -1.32 -9.66
CA ALA A 172 6.49 -0.17 -10.25
C ALA A 172 6.33 1.11 -9.42
N LEU A 173 7.33 1.99 -9.50
CA LEU A 173 7.41 3.24 -8.74
C LEU A 173 7.88 4.38 -9.66
N SER A 174 7.06 5.41 -9.88
CA SER A 174 7.44 6.56 -10.72
C SER A 174 8.69 7.29 -10.20
N CYS A 175 8.85 7.34 -8.87
CA CYS A 175 10.00 7.98 -8.21
C CYS A 175 11.33 7.27 -8.55
N SER A 176 11.30 6.00 -8.95
CA SER A 176 12.49 5.25 -9.40
C SER A 176 12.95 5.70 -10.79
N GLU A 177 12.06 6.32 -11.55
CA GLU A 177 12.30 6.86 -12.89
C GLU A 177 12.44 8.40 -12.88
N GLY A 178 12.59 9.00 -11.70
CA GLY A 178 12.86 10.43 -11.53
C GLY A 178 11.62 11.32 -11.63
N ILE A 179 10.41 10.75 -11.64
CA ILE A 179 9.18 11.54 -11.54
C ILE A 179 9.07 12.14 -10.14
N VAL A 180 8.68 13.41 -10.08
CA VAL A 180 8.45 14.15 -8.84
C VAL A 180 7.04 14.72 -8.89
N LEU A 181 6.21 14.33 -7.93
CA LEU A 181 4.82 14.80 -7.86
C LEU A 181 4.72 16.26 -7.42
N GLU A 182 3.80 16.96 -8.05
CA GLU A 182 3.43 18.35 -7.79
C GLU A 182 1.99 18.47 -7.30
N ASP A 183 1.68 19.60 -6.66
CA ASP A 183 0.30 19.89 -6.26
C ASP A 183 -0.61 19.89 -7.50
N GLY A 184 -1.73 19.17 -7.41
CA GLY A 184 -2.68 19.02 -8.51
C GLY A 184 -2.41 17.89 -9.49
N ASP A 185 -1.29 17.15 -9.36
CA ASP A 185 -1.09 15.91 -10.11
C ASP A 185 -2.18 14.89 -9.75
N THR A 186 -2.65 14.12 -10.74
CA THR A 186 -3.63 13.05 -10.51
C THR A 186 -2.99 11.70 -10.74
N MET A 187 -3.02 10.85 -9.73
CA MET A 187 -2.60 9.45 -9.83
C MET A 187 -3.80 8.57 -10.12
N THR A 188 -3.65 7.64 -11.05
CA THR A 188 -4.66 6.64 -11.40
C THR A 188 -4.07 5.24 -11.28
N VAL A 189 -4.72 4.39 -10.48
CA VAL A 189 -4.41 2.95 -10.36
C VAL A 189 -5.57 2.17 -10.98
N SER A 190 -5.29 1.08 -11.68
CA SER A 190 -6.31 0.19 -12.25
C SER A 190 -5.79 -1.24 -12.33
N PHE A 191 -6.63 -2.20 -11.96
CA PHE A 191 -6.35 -3.63 -12.12
C PHE A 191 -7.55 -4.32 -12.79
N GLU A 192 -7.28 -5.24 -13.71
CA GLU A 192 -8.34 -5.95 -14.43
C GLU A 192 -9.21 -6.77 -13.47
N GLY A 193 -10.53 -6.62 -13.59
CA GLY A 193 -11.48 -7.30 -12.71
C GLY A 193 -11.67 -6.65 -11.33
N PHE A 194 -11.03 -5.51 -11.06
CA PHE A 194 -11.16 -4.75 -9.81
C PHE A 194 -12.03 -3.49 -9.90
N GLY A 195 -12.84 -3.42 -10.96
CA GLY A 195 -13.82 -2.35 -11.12
C GLY A 195 -13.25 -1.11 -11.79
N ARG A 196 -13.78 0.05 -11.40
CA ARG A 196 -13.33 1.36 -11.93
C ARG A 196 -11.94 1.73 -11.40
N PRO A 197 -11.14 2.50 -12.16
CA PRO A 197 -9.85 2.99 -11.67
C PRO A 197 -9.98 3.85 -10.40
N LEU A 198 -9.04 3.69 -9.48
CA LEU A 198 -8.83 4.52 -8.30
C LEU A 198 -8.06 5.76 -8.74
N ARG A 199 -8.58 6.93 -8.42
CA ARG A 199 -7.98 8.21 -8.78
C ARG A 199 -7.87 9.05 -7.54
N ASN A 200 -6.71 9.64 -7.31
CA ASN A 200 -6.47 10.56 -6.19
C ASN A 200 -5.63 11.73 -6.68
N VAL A 201 -5.97 12.93 -6.22
CA VAL A 201 -5.19 14.14 -6.51
C VAL A 201 -4.10 14.32 -5.45
N VAL A 202 -2.91 14.73 -5.85
CA VAL A 202 -1.82 15.10 -4.95
C VAL A 202 -2.11 16.49 -4.39
N ARG A 203 -2.01 16.61 -3.06
CA ARG A 203 -2.10 17.88 -2.35
C ARG A 203 -0.80 18.12 -1.60
N LYS A 204 -0.08 19.20 -1.94
CA LYS A 204 1.12 19.59 -1.17
C LYS A 204 0.73 20.62 -0.12
N GLU A 205 1.04 20.33 1.13
CA GLU A 205 0.83 21.30 2.20
C GLU A 205 1.81 22.48 2.03
N ALA A 206 1.30 23.69 2.25
CA ALA A 206 2.09 24.90 2.29
C ALA A 206 2.33 25.32 3.73
N GLY A 207 3.52 25.85 4.03
CA GLY A 207 3.86 26.35 5.36
C GLY A 207 5.28 25.98 5.76
N ALA A 208 5.59 26.20 7.04
CA ALA A 208 6.85 25.81 7.65
C ALA A 208 6.66 24.52 8.48
N ASP A 209 7.67 23.67 8.49
CA ASP A 209 7.77 22.56 9.45
C ASP A 209 8.02 23.15 10.86
N ASN A 210 7.03 22.99 11.74
CA ASN A 210 7.04 23.58 13.06
C ASN A 210 7.32 22.51 14.12
N LEU A 211 8.22 22.82 15.05
CA LEU A 211 8.53 21.95 16.18
C LEU A 211 7.27 21.65 17.01
N VAL A 212 6.86 20.38 17.05
CA VAL A 212 5.87 19.89 18.00
C VAL A 212 6.51 19.83 19.39
N ARG A 213 6.12 20.74 20.28
CA ARG A 213 6.65 20.77 21.66
C ARG A 213 5.89 19.78 22.54
N VAL A 214 6.63 18.89 23.19
CA VAL A 214 6.09 17.98 24.20
C VAL A 214 6.23 18.64 25.57
N ALA A 215 5.11 18.85 26.26
CA ALA A 215 5.10 19.29 27.65
C ALA A 215 5.08 18.07 28.58
N ALA A 216 5.97 18.05 29.57
CA ALA A 216 5.88 17.10 30.67
C ALA A 216 4.75 17.54 31.62
N LEU A 217 3.98 16.57 32.12
CA LEU A 217 2.94 16.77 33.14
C LEU A 217 3.50 16.49 34.53
#